data_AF-A0A534KC45-F1
#
_entry.id   AF-A0A534KC45-F1
#
_cell.length_a   1.000
_cell.length_b   1.000
_cell.length_c   1.000
_cell.angle_alpha   90.00
_cell.angle_beta   90.00
_cell.angle_gamma   90.00
#
_symmetry.space_group_name_H-M   'P 1'
#
loop_
_entity.id
_entity.type
_entity.pdbx_description
1 polymer ?
#
loop_
_entity_poly.entity_id
_entity_poly.type
_entity_poly.pdbx_seq_one_letter_code
_entity_poly.pdbx_strand_id
1 'polypeptide(L)' 'MKIHKGKLLEVQRRIAKDERVTHVYDVTGEWDSIVVVRLRTTRELDAFIKRLGSMEYVENTYTQVVLNVVKEERRVLL' A
#
# COMPACT_ATOMS: atom_id res chain seq x y z
N MET A 1 1.08 6.13 2.39
CA MET A 1 1.80 6.58 1.17
C MET A 1 1.24 7.93 0.76
N LYS A 2 2.12 8.86 0.35
CA LYS A 2 1.77 10.21 -0.07
C LYS A 2 1.89 10.33 -1.59
N ILE A 3 0.88 10.90 -2.24
CA ILE A 3 0.74 10.98 -3.70
C ILE A 3 0.43 12.43 -4.10
N HIS A 4 1.15 12.97 -5.07
CA HIS A 4 1.02 14.38 -5.49
C HIS A 4 0.33 14.59 -6.84
N LYS A 5 0.11 15.87 -7.17
CA LYS A 5 -0.31 16.36 -8.51
C LYS A 5 -1.66 15.83 -8.99
N GLY A 6 -2.57 15.49 -8.07
CA GLY A 6 -3.91 14.99 -8.43
C GLY A 6 -3.90 13.61 -9.09
N LYS A 7 -2.80 12.86 -9.00
CA LYS A 7 -2.64 11.53 -9.60
C LYS A 7 -2.94 10.36 -8.66
N LEU A 8 -3.61 10.66 -7.55
CA LEU A 8 -3.95 9.72 -6.49
C LEU A 8 -4.57 8.40 -7.00
N LEU A 9 -5.73 8.48 -7.66
CA LEU A 9 -6.44 7.29 -8.14
C LEU A 9 -5.65 6.52 -9.21
N GLU A 10 -4.84 7.22 -10.02
CA GLU A 10 -4.01 6.60 -11.05
C GLU A 10 -2.92 5.72 -10.42
N VAL A 11 -2.19 6.26 -9.44
CA VAL A 11 -1.16 5.55 -8.69
C VAL A 11 -1.76 4.38 -7.92
N GLN A 12 -2.87 4.60 -7.20
CA GLN A 12 -3.57 3.54 -6.46
C GLN A 12 -4.00 2.39 -7.37
N ARG A 13 -4.58 2.68 -8.54
CA ARG A 13 -4.96 1.65 -9.54
C ARG A 13 -3.76 0.91 -10.11
N ARG A 14 -2.62 1.59 -10.32
CA ARG A 14 -1.38 0.93 -10.78
C ARG A 14 -0.86 -0.05 -9.72
N ILE A 15 -0.89 0.33 -8.45
CA ILE A 15 -0.47 -0.53 -7.34
C ILE A 15 -1.42 -1.72 -7.17
N ALA A 16 -2.72 -1.51 -7.32
CA ALA A 16 -3.75 -2.56 -7.22
C ALA A 16 -3.63 -3.65 -8.30
N LYS A 17 -2.83 -3.46 -9.36
CA LYS A 17 -2.56 -4.50 -10.37
C LYS A 17 -1.54 -5.55 -9.91
N ASP A 18 -0.80 -5.30 -8.83
CA ASP A 18 0.12 -6.30 -8.28
C ASP A 18 -0.67 -7.33 -7.47
N GLU A 19 -0.63 -8.60 -7.89
CA GLU A 19 -1.36 -9.71 -7.25
C GLU A 19 -0.98 -9.93 -5.78
N ARG A 20 0.20 -9.44 -5.35
CA ARG A 20 0.64 -9.50 -3.95
C ARG A 20 -0.04 -8.44 -3.10
N VAL A 21 -0.57 -7.38 -3.71
CA VAL A 21 -1.33 -6.33 -3.04
C VAL A 21 -2.74 -6.82 -2.83
N THR A 22 -3.12 -6.95 -1.56
CA THR A 22 -4.42 -7.47 -1.14
C THR A 22 -5.45 -6.37 -0.94
N HIS A 23 -5.01 -5.17 -0.55
CA HIS A 23 -5.89 -4.03 -0.30
C HIS A 23 -5.17 -2.73 -0.67
N VAL A 24 -5.90 -1.81 -1.29
CA VAL A 24 -5.50 -0.42 -1.48
C VAL A 24 -6.66 0.43 -0.98
N TYR A 25 -6.42 1.20 0.07
CA TYR A 25 -7.40 2.11 0.64
C TYR A 25 -7.07 3.53 0.22
N ASP A 26 -8.09 4.24 -0.22
CA ASP A 26 -8.08 5.68 -0.30
C ASP A 26 -8.50 6.23 1.06
N VAL A 27 -7.67 7.08 1.67
CA VAL A 27 -7.87 7.53 3.05
C VAL A 27 -7.66 9.02 3.17
N THR A 28 -8.43 9.66 4.05
CA THR A 28 -8.21 11.04 4.47
C THR A 28 -7.13 11.11 5.54
N GLY A 29 -6.37 12.20 5.60
CA GLY A 29 -5.40 12.46 6.66
C GLY A 29 -4.05 12.91 6.12
N GLU A 30 -2.99 12.67 6.90
CA GLU A 30 -1.62 13.01 6.51
C GLU A 30 -1.17 12.21 5.28
N TRP A 31 -1.56 10.94 5.22
CA TRP A 31 -1.28 10.03 4.11
C TRP A 31 -2.52 9.86 3.25
N ASP A 32 -2.34 9.68 1.95
CA ASP A 32 -3.45 9.59 1.00
C ASP A 32 -3.82 8.13 0.66
N SER A 33 -2.95 7.17 1.00
CA SER A 33 -3.26 5.75 0.78
C SER A 33 -2.61 4.81 1.77
N ILE A 34 -3.34 3.74 2.13
CA ILE A 34 -2.85 2.56 2.85
C ILE A 34 -2.84 1.39 1.88
N VAL A 35 -1.70 0.72 1.75
CA VAL A 35 -1.53 -0.44 0.88
C VAL A 35 -1.13 -1.64 1.73
N VAL A 36 -1.88 -2.73 1.62
CA VAL A 36 -1.60 -3.99 2.32
C VAL A 36 -1.10 -5.02 1.31
N VAL A 37 0.15 -5.46 1.48
CA VAL A 37 0.83 -6.40 0.58
C VAL A 37 1.27 -7.65 1.36
N ARG A 38 1.16 -8.83 0.74
CA ARG A 38 1.67 -10.09 1.29
C ARG A 38 2.88 -10.54 0.50
N LEU A 39 4.02 -10.63 1.16
CA LEU A 39 5.31 -10.94 0.55
C LEU A 39 5.92 -12.15 1.27
N ARG A 40 6.60 -13.02 0.52
CA ARG A 40 7.17 -14.26 1.06
C ARG A 40 8.52 -14.04 1.74
N THR A 41 9.24 -13.00 1.34
CA THR A 41 10.61 -12.75 1.79
C THR A 41 10.88 -11.27 2.03
N THR A 42 11.90 -10.98 2.83
CA THR A 42 12.41 -9.61 3.04
C THR A 42 13.00 -9.00 1.77
N ARG A 43 13.50 -9.82 0.84
CA ARG A 43 13.98 -9.37 -0.47
C ARG A 43 12.83 -8.85 -1.33
N GLU A 44 11.68 -9.52 -1.30
CA GLU A 44 10.48 -9.04 -1.97
C GLU A 44 9.98 -7.72 -1.37
N LEU A 45 10.11 -7.54 -0.06
CA LEU A 45 9.79 -6.28 0.62
C LEU A 45 10.67 -5.14 0.15
N ASP A 46 11.99 -5.33 0.16
CA ASP A 46 12.94 -4.32 -0.34
C ASP A 46 12.65 -3.93 -1.79
N ALA A 47 12.43 -4.93 -2.66
CA ALA A 47 12.09 -4.68 -4.06
C ALA A 47 10.76 -3.92 -4.21
N PHE A 48 9.76 -4.24 -3.39
CA PHE A 48 8.47 -3.57 -3.40
C PHE A 48 8.59 -2.10 -2.98
N ILE A 49 9.32 -1.81 -1.90
CA ILE A 49 9.55 -0.44 -1.41
C ILE A 49 10.30 0.39 -2.46
N LYS A 50 11.37 -0.15 -3.04
CA LYS A 50 12.15 0.51 -4.10
C LYS A 50 11.27 0.83 -5.31
N ARG A 51 10.44 -0.13 -5.73
CA ARG A 51 9.49 0.07 -6.83
C ARG A 51 8.52 1.21 -6.51
N LEU A 52 7.93 1.24 -5.32
CA LEU A 52 7.05 2.34 -4.92
C LEU A 52 7.77 3.69 -4.93
N GLY A 53 9.00 3.75 -4.40
CA GLY A 53 9.81 4.97 -4.41
C GLY A 53 10.21 5.44 -5.82
N SER A 54 10.23 4.54 -6.81
CA SER A 54 10.46 4.89 -8.22
C SER A 54 9.19 5.25 -9.01
N MET A 55 8.00 5.09 -8.41
CA MET A 55 6.76 5.42 -9.11
C MET A 55 6.60 6.93 -9.22
N GLU A 56 6.36 7.40 -10.45
CA GLU A 56 5.98 8.79 -10.68
C GLU A 56 4.78 9.16 -9.80
N TYR A 57 4.84 10.34 -9.19
CA TYR A 57 3.85 10.91 -8.27
C TYR A 57 3.80 10.33 -6.86
N VAL A 58 4.55 9.26 -6.56
CA VAL A 58 4.77 8.82 -5.17
C VAL A 58 5.85 9.70 -4.55
N GLU A 59 5.50 10.42 -3.50
CA GLU A 59 6.45 11.29 -2.79
C GLU A 59 7.14 10.57 -1.66
N ASN A 60 6.33 9.96 -0.78
CA ASN A 60 6.80 9.33 0.43
C ASN A 60 6.03 8.05 0.71
N THR A 61 6.73 7.10 1.32
CA THR A 61 6.15 5.86 1.83
C THR A 61 6.54 5.69 3.29
N TYR A 62 5.62 5.13 4.06
CA TYR A 62 5.86 4.70 5.43
C TYR A 62 5.51 3.22 5.49
N THR A 63 6.51 2.39 5.81
CA THR A 63 6.39 0.94 5.76
C THR A 63 6.30 0.37 7.17
N GLN A 64 5.27 -0.43 7.42
CA GLN A 64 5.09 -1.15 8.67
C GLN A 64 5.00 -2.65 8.38
N VAL A 65 5.79 -3.44 9.10
CA VAL A 65 5.76 -4.89 9.01
C VAL A 65 4.88 -5.41 10.14
N VAL A 66 3.83 -6.15 9.80
CA VAL A 66 2.96 -6.79 10.78
C VAL A 66 3.72 -7.95 11.42
N LEU A 67 4.00 -7.85 12.72
CA LEU A 67 4.70 -8.90 13.47
C LEU A 67 3.74 -9.97 13.98
N ASN A 68 2.56 -9.57 14.44
CA ASN A 68 1.54 -10.47 14.97
C ASN A 68 0.16 -9.98 14.52
N VAL A 69 -0.69 -10.91 14.11
CA VAL A 69 -2.11 -10.65 13.81
C VAL A 69 -2.92 -11.04 15.03
N VAL A 70 -3.37 -10.04 15.79
CA VAL A 70 -4.27 -10.28 16.94
C VAL A 70 -5.68 -10.63 16.45
N LYS A 71 -6.12 -10.03 15.34
CA LYS A 71 -7.43 -10.24 14.73
C LYS A 71 -7.40 -9.84 13.25
N GLU A 72 -7.91 -10.71 12.38
CA GLU A 72 -8.16 -10.42 10.96
C GLU A 72 -9.51 -11.06 10.59
N GLU A 73 -10.56 -10.25 10.38
CA GLU A 73 -11.89 -10.73 10.04
C GLU A 73 -12.53 -9.87 8.94
N ARG A 74 -13.37 -10.48 8.09
CA ARG A 74 -14.13 -9.79 7.03
C ARG A 74 -15.62 -9.68 7.38
N ARG A 75 -15.94 -9.39 8.63
CA ARG A 75 -17.35 -9.25 9.05
C ARG A 75 -17.91 -7.91 8.57
N VAL A 76 -19.06 -7.96 7.92
CA VAL A 76 -19.92 -6.79 7.69
C VAL A 76 -21.02 -6.88 8.75
N LEU A 77 -21.07 -5.90 9.65
CA LEU A 77 -22.20 -5.77 10.57
C LEU A 77 -23.35 -5.12 9.79
N LEU A 78 -24.50 -5.77 9.80
CA LEU A 78 -25.75 -5.27 9.24
C LEU A 78 -26.41 -4.30 10.21
#